data_AF-A0A2Z4PUF9-F1
#
_entry.id   AF-A0A2Z4PUF9-F1
#
_cell.length_a   1.000
_cell.length_b   1.000
_cell.length_c   1.000
_cell.angle_alpha   90.00
_cell.angle_beta   90.00
_cell.angle_gamma   90.00
#
_symmetry.space_group_name_H-M   'P 1'
#
loop_
_entity.id
_entity.type
_entity.pdbx_description
1 polymer ?
#
loop_
_entity_poly.entity_id
_entity_poly.type
_entity_poly.pdbx_seq_one_letter_code
_entity_poly.pdbx_strand_id
1 'polypeptide(L)'
;MKELSKRPGLSVRALESSILTVARSGEVRGATWNEIDFDNKIWIIPAERMKARKEHRVGAMKILNELPRIAGGNLVFLGQQGKQMSDMTLTAVLKVSALKSAFLSFDLFCVSS
;
A
#
# COMPACT_ATOMS: atom_id res chain seq x y z
N MET A 1 -5.83 -3.19 -14.60
CA MET A 1 -6.09 -3.97 -13.36
C MET A 1 -6.00 -5.49 -13.54
N LYS A 2 -6.29 -6.08 -14.71
CA LYS A 2 -6.36 -7.55 -14.93
C LYS A 2 -5.00 -8.31 -14.84
N GLU A 3 -3.87 -7.61 -14.90
CA GLU A 3 -2.54 -8.22 -14.85
C GLU A 3 -2.00 -8.40 -13.42
N LEU A 4 -2.41 -7.55 -12.47
CA LEU A 4 -1.99 -7.65 -11.08
C LEU A 4 -2.72 -8.81 -10.37
N SER A 5 -3.99 -9.03 -10.67
CA SER A 5 -4.79 -10.10 -10.04
C SER A 5 -4.31 -11.52 -10.36
N LYS A 6 -3.47 -11.71 -11.40
CA LYS A 6 -2.95 -13.02 -11.81
C LYS A 6 -1.71 -13.45 -11.01
N ARG A 7 -1.07 -12.54 -10.28
CA ARG A 7 0.14 -12.85 -9.50
C ARG A 7 -0.19 -12.93 -8.01
N PRO A 8 -0.06 -14.11 -7.38
CA PRO A 8 -0.19 -14.22 -5.94
C PRO A 8 0.98 -13.50 -5.26
N GLY A 9 0.69 -12.66 -4.28
CA GLY A 9 1.72 -11.99 -3.48
C GLY A 9 1.20 -10.78 -2.72
N LEU A 10 1.60 -10.65 -1.46
CA LEU A 10 1.30 -9.47 -0.63
C LEU A 10 1.85 -8.18 -1.24
N SER A 11 2.98 -8.28 -1.95
CA SER A 11 3.61 -7.19 -2.67
C SER A 11 2.75 -6.61 -3.79
N VAL A 12 2.00 -7.48 -4.48
CA VAL A 12 1.07 -7.10 -5.55
C VAL A 12 -0.19 -6.47 -4.97
N ARG A 13 -0.71 -7.01 -3.86
CA ARG A 13 -1.85 -6.45 -3.13
C ARG A 13 -1.54 -5.09 -2.50
N ALA A 14 -0.31 -4.91 -2.01
CA ALA A 14 0.19 -3.62 -1.54
C ALA A 14 0.18 -2.61 -2.69
N LEU A 15 0.72 -2.98 -3.85
CA LEU A 15 0.71 -2.10 -5.02
C LEU A 15 -0.72 -1.78 -5.49
N GLU A 16 -1.60 -2.78 -5.53
CA GLU A 16 -2.99 -2.60 -5.91
C GLU A 16 -3.73 -1.67 -4.94
N SER A 17 -3.44 -1.80 -3.64
CA SER A 17 -3.97 -0.90 -2.61
C SER A 17 -3.45 0.52 -2.82
N SER A 18 -2.15 0.71 -3.05
CA SER A 18 -1.54 2.01 -3.36
C SER A 18 -2.24 2.71 -4.53
N ILE A 19 -2.59 1.95 -5.59
CA ILE A 19 -3.28 2.48 -6.76
C ILE A 19 -4.74 2.83 -6.44
N LEU A 20 -5.46 1.97 -5.73
CA LEU A 20 -6.86 2.20 -5.38
C LEU A 20 -7.06 3.33 -4.38
N THR A 21 -6.12 3.49 -3.44
CA THR A 21 -6.22 4.48 -2.36
C THR A 21 -5.47 5.76 -2.67
N VAL A 22 -4.70 5.79 -3.77
CA VAL A 22 -3.75 6.87 -4.09
C VAL A 22 -2.77 7.11 -2.94
N ALA A 23 -2.54 6.08 -2.10
CA ALA A 23 -1.61 6.16 -0.99
C ALA A 23 -0.19 5.89 -1.52
N ARG A 24 0.79 6.58 -0.96
CA ARG A 24 2.19 6.44 -1.33
C ARG A 24 2.72 5.08 -0.90
N SER A 25 3.75 4.63 -1.60
CA SER A 25 4.44 3.36 -1.30
C SER A 25 4.87 3.26 0.17
N GLY A 26 5.32 4.35 0.80
CA GLY A 26 5.70 4.39 2.22
C GLY A 26 4.54 4.26 3.20
N GLU A 27 3.37 4.79 2.85
CA GLU A 27 2.17 4.71 3.68
C GLU A 27 1.64 3.28 3.68
N VAL A 28 1.51 2.70 2.49
CA VAL A 28 1.03 1.33 2.30
C VAL A 28 1.93 0.31 2.98
N ARG A 29 3.26 0.41 2.84
CA ARG A 29 4.17 -0.59 3.44
C ARG A 29 4.13 -0.57 4.97
N GLY A 30 3.94 0.59 5.56
CA GLY A 30 3.81 0.71 7.01
C GLY A 30 2.36 0.70 7.50
N ALA A 31 1.38 0.38 6.65
CA ALA A 31 -0.01 0.34 7.04
C ALA A 31 -0.21 -0.67 8.17
N THR A 32 -0.93 -0.28 9.23
CA THR A 32 -1.22 -1.16 10.35
C THR A 32 -2.70 -1.49 10.46
N TRP A 33 -3.02 -2.66 11.04
CA TRP A 33 -4.41 -3.05 11.25
C TRP A 33 -5.14 -2.10 12.22
N ASN A 34 -4.41 -1.41 13.10
CA ASN A 34 -4.95 -0.41 14.02
C ASN A 34 -5.42 0.87 13.32
N GLU A 35 -4.89 1.17 12.13
CA GLU A 35 -5.31 2.31 11.30
C GLU A 35 -6.58 2.00 10.49
N ILE A 36 -7.03 0.74 10.46
CA ILE A 36 -8.16 0.28 9.65
C ILE A 36 -9.40 0.12 10.53
N ASP A 37 -10.41 0.90 10.23
CA ASP A 37 -11.74 0.79 10.79
C ASP A 37 -12.61 -0.13 9.89
N PHE A 38 -12.83 -1.36 10.35
CA PHE A 38 -13.66 -2.34 9.63
C PHE A 38 -15.15 -2.02 9.71
N ASP A 39 -15.60 -1.38 10.78
CA ASP A 39 -17.00 -1.01 10.99
C ASP A 39 -17.40 0.09 10.00
N ASN A 40 -16.58 1.14 9.92
CA ASN A 40 -16.80 2.26 9.01
C ASN A 40 -16.26 2.00 7.60
N LYS A 41 -15.53 0.88 7.38
CA LYS A 41 -14.93 0.51 6.09
C LYS A 41 -13.91 1.54 5.58
N ILE A 42 -13.17 2.16 6.51
CA ILE A 42 -12.23 3.25 6.23
C ILE A 42 -10.86 2.86 6.76
N TRP A 43 -9.83 3.06 5.94
CA TRP A 43 -8.45 3.07 6.40
C TRP A 43 -8.02 4.53 6.59
N ILE A 44 -7.57 4.86 7.81
CA ILE A 44 -7.19 6.21 8.21
C ILE A 44 -5.67 6.27 8.28
N ILE A 45 -5.04 6.99 7.36
CA ILE A 45 -3.60 7.22 7.37
C ILE A 45 -3.33 8.50 8.17
N PRO A 46 -2.56 8.43 9.27
CA PRO A 46 -2.34 9.57 10.14
C PRO A 46 -1.55 10.67 9.44
N ALA A 47 -1.89 11.93 9.75
CA ALA A 47 -1.25 13.12 9.20
C ALA A 47 0.28 13.15 9.45
N GLU A 48 0.76 12.53 10.51
CA GLU A 48 2.18 12.42 10.87
C GLU A 48 3.01 11.67 9.82
N ARG A 49 2.39 10.74 9.09
CA ARG A 49 3.04 9.97 8.02
C ARG A 49 2.85 10.59 6.64
N MET A 50 2.00 11.60 6.55
CA MET A 50 1.65 12.31 5.32
C MET A 50 2.48 13.57 5.15
N LYS A 51 3.16 13.72 4.00
CA LYS A 51 3.92 14.95 3.66
C LYS A 51 3.01 16.20 3.65
N ALA A 52 1.71 16.01 3.41
CA ALA A 52 0.71 17.07 3.39
C ALA A 52 0.15 17.45 4.78
N ARG A 53 0.59 16.79 5.88
CA ARG A 53 0.04 16.95 7.24
C ARG A 53 -1.50 16.93 7.30
N LYS A 54 -2.10 16.16 6.40
CA LYS A 54 -3.55 15.99 6.30
C LYS A 54 -3.86 14.51 6.45
N GLU A 55 -4.81 14.19 7.31
CA GLU A 55 -5.31 12.82 7.44
C GLU A 55 -5.91 12.37 6.11
N HIS A 56 -5.52 11.18 5.68
CA HIS A 56 -6.03 10.60 4.44
C HIS A 56 -6.92 9.42 4.78
N ARG A 57 -8.21 9.52 4.43
CA ARG A 57 -9.21 8.48 4.67
C ARG A 57 -9.52 7.79 3.36
N VAL A 58 -9.25 6.49 3.28
CA VAL A 58 -9.35 5.73 2.03
C VAL A 58 -10.19 4.48 2.18
N GLY A 59 -11.01 4.21 1.17
CA GLY A 59 -11.84 3.01 1.11
C GLY A 59 -11.12 1.88 0.37
N ALA A 60 -10.40 1.02 1.10
CA ALA A 60 -9.61 -0.07 0.51
C ALA A 60 -10.09 -1.49 0.91
N MET A 61 -11.33 -1.61 1.38
CA MET A 61 -11.79 -2.81 2.10
C MET A 61 -11.78 -4.11 1.30
N LYS A 62 -11.93 -4.04 -0.03
CA LYS A 62 -11.95 -5.24 -0.87
C LYS A 62 -10.64 -6.02 -0.78
N ILE A 63 -9.51 -5.33 -0.84
CA ILE A 63 -8.19 -5.96 -0.72
C ILE A 63 -7.92 -6.32 0.75
N LEU A 64 -8.23 -5.41 1.68
CA LEU A 64 -7.96 -5.59 3.11
C LEU A 64 -8.66 -6.82 3.70
N ASN A 65 -9.87 -7.15 3.22
CA ASN A 65 -10.59 -8.36 3.64
C ASN A 65 -9.99 -9.66 3.08
N GLU A 66 -9.29 -9.60 1.94
CA GLU A 66 -8.65 -10.76 1.32
C GLU A 66 -7.25 -11.04 1.90
N LEU A 67 -6.71 -10.15 2.73
CA LEU A 67 -5.36 -10.27 3.27
C LEU A 67 -5.31 -11.16 4.52
N PRO A 68 -4.27 -12.01 4.64
CA PRO A 68 -4.08 -12.83 5.83
C PRO A 68 -3.67 -11.97 7.04
N ARG A 69 -4.43 -12.07 8.12
CA ARG A 69 -4.08 -11.46 9.42
C ARG A 69 -3.15 -12.40 10.18
N ILE A 70 -1.86 -12.09 10.23
CA ILE A 70 -0.90 -12.89 10.99
C ILE A 70 -0.91 -12.43 12.44
N ALA A 71 -1.22 -13.35 13.35
CA ALA A 71 -1.19 -13.10 14.79
C ALA A 71 0.24 -12.71 15.23
N GLY A 72 0.40 -11.52 15.81
CA GLY A 72 1.69 -10.98 16.26
C GLY A 72 2.33 -9.94 15.34
N GLY A 73 1.76 -9.67 14.16
CA GLY A 73 2.18 -8.59 13.27
C GLY A 73 1.12 -7.50 13.18
N ASN A 74 1.47 -6.25 13.52
CA ASN A 74 0.56 -5.11 13.35
C ASN A 74 0.47 -4.63 11.90
N LEU A 75 1.32 -5.12 11.00
CA LEU A 75 1.38 -4.69 9.61
C LEU A 75 0.34 -5.40 8.75
N VAL A 76 -0.30 -4.62 7.87
CA VAL A 76 -1.29 -5.09 6.90
C VAL A 76 -0.61 -5.77 5.72
N PHE A 77 0.48 -5.18 5.22
CA PHE A 77 1.25 -5.69 4.09
C PHE A 77 2.60 -6.18 4.57
N LEU A 78 2.73 -7.50 4.70
CA LEU A 78 3.95 -8.15 5.13
C LEU A 78 4.88 -8.42 3.94
N GLY A 79 6.18 -8.23 4.16
CA GLY A 79 7.22 -8.72 3.28
C GLY A 79 7.49 -10.21 3.46
N GLN A 80 8.42 -10.72 2.66
CA GLN A 80 8.77 -12.15 2.57
C GLN A 80 9.23 -12.77 3.91
N GLN A 81 9.65 -11.94 4.87
CA GLN A 81 10.11 -12.37 6.20
C GLN A 81 9.20 -11.90 7.35
N GLY A 82 7.93 -11.56 7.08
CA GLY A 82 7.01 -11.06 8.12
C GLY A 82 7.35 -9.67 8.66
N LYS A 83 8.31 -8.98 8.02
CA LYS A 83 8.71 -7.60 8.31
C LYS A 83 8.12 -6.63 7.30
N GLN A 84 8.22 -5.34 7.57
CA GLN A 84 7.88 -4.30 6.61
C GLN A 84 8.61 -4.52 5.29
N MET A 85 7.89 -4.33 4.18
CA MET A 85 8.47 -4.43 2.85
C MET A 85 9.48 -3.30 2.61
N SER A 86 10.58 -3.59 1.91
CA SER A 86 11.49 -2.54 1.44
C SER A 86 10.82 -1.69 0.36
N ASP A 87 11.25 -0.42 0.23
CA ASP A 87 10.84 0.48 -0.87
C ASP A 87 10.97 -0.20 -2.22
N MET A 88 12.11 -0.88 -2.40
CA MET A 88 12.43 -1.58 -3.63
C MET A 88 11.51 -2.74 -3.96
N THR A 89 10.77 -3.30 -3.00
CA THR A 89 9.85 -4.40 -3.32
C THR A 89 8.66 -3.89 -4.14
N LEU A 90 8.10 -2.72 -3.81
CA LEU A 90 7.03 -2.11 -4.62
C LEU A 90 7.57 -1.66 -5.98
N THR A 91 8.76 -1.05 -6.02
CA THR A 91 9.42 -0.65 -7.27
C THR A 91 9.73 -1.86 -8.17
N ALA A 92 10.14 -2.99 -7.59
CA ALA A 92 10.36 -4.23 -8.32
C ALA A 92 9.06 -4.78 -8.90
N VAL A 93 7.97 -4.81 -8.12
CA VAL A 93 6.65 -5.26 -8.59
C VAL A 93 6.15 -4.34 -9.72
N LEU A 94 6.32 -3.03 -9.58
CA LEU A 94 6.01 -2.05 -10.63
C LEU A 94 6.78 -2.34 -11.92
N LYS A 95 8.10 -2.55 -11.82
CA LYS A 95 8.98 -2.85 -12.96
C LYS A 95 8.59 -4.15 -13.66
N VAL A 96 8.16 -5.16 -12.89
CA VAL A 96 7.74 -6.47 -13.39
C VAL A 96 6.29 -6.47 -13.91
N SER A 97 5.45 -5.54 -13.45
CA SER A 97 4.05 -5.43 -13.87
C SER A 97 3.83 -4.54 -15.11
N ALA A 98 4.90 -4.04 -15.75
CA ALA A 98 4.88 -3.26 -16.98
C ALA A 98 4.04 -1.95 -16.93
N LEU A 99 3.64 -1.49 -15.75
CA LEU A 99 3.01 -0.19 -15.52
C LEU A 99 4.09 0.90 -15.42
N LYS A 100 4.86 1.09 -16.50
CA LYS A 100 5.98 2.04 -16.53
C LYS A 100 5.53 3.50 -16.66
N SER A 101 4.33 3.73 -17.20
CA SER A 101 3.86 5.07 -17.60
C SER A 101 2.98 5.79 -16.57
N ALA A 102 2.30 5.07 -15.67
CA ALA A 102 1.34 5.68 -14.74
C ALA A 102 1.97 6.23 -13.45
N PHE A 103 3.18 5.80 -13.09
CA PHE A 103 3.75 6.07 -11.76
C PHE A 103 4.91 7.08 -11.74
N LEU A 104 5.65 7.25 -12.84
CA LEU A 104 6.75 8.22 -12.93
C LEU A 104 6.27 9.67 -12.70
N SER A 105 5.00 9.98 -12.96
CA SER A 105 4.41 11.29 -12.65
C SER A 105 4.05 11.47 -11.17
N PHE A 106 3.94 10.40 -10.38
CA PHE A 106 3.53 10.46 -8.97
C PHE A 106 4.73 10.45 -8.01
N ASP A 107 5.81 9.74 -8.35
CA ASP A 107 7.06 9.74 -7.58
C ASP A 107 7.87 11.04 -7.76
N LEU A 108 7.85 11.64 -8.96
CA LEU A 108 8.62 12.84 -9.28
C LEU A 108 8.13 14.09 -8.52
N PHE A 109 6.90 14.09 -8.00
CA PHE A 109 6.39 15.22 -7.20
C PHE A 109 6.90 15.21 -5.75
N CYS A 110 7.67 14.21 -5.32
CA CYS A 110 8.10 14.11 -3.92
C CYS A 110 9.62 14.09 -3.68
N VAL A 111 10.46 13.85 -4.70
CA VAL A 111 11.94 13.86 -4.58
C VAL A 111 12.55 15.28 -4.76
N SER A 112 11.72 16.31 -4.95
CA SER A 112 12.21 17.70 -5.01
C SER A 112 11.35 18.63 -4.14
N SER A 113 11.59 18.59 -2.83
CA SER A 113 11.48 19.71 -1.87
C SER A 113 11.69 19.16 -0.46
#